data_AF-A0A6P7MR47-F1
#
_entry.id   AF-A0A6P7MR47-F1
#
_cell.length_a   1.000
_cell.length_b   1.000
_cell.length_c   1.000
_cell.angle_alpha   90.00
_cell.angle_beta   90.00
_cell.angle_gamma   90.00
#
_symmetry.space_group_name_H-M   'P 1'
#
loop_
_entity.id
_entity.type
_entity.pdbx_description
1 polymer ?
#
loop_
_entity_poly.entity_id
_entity_poly.type
_entity_poly.pdbx_seq_one_letter_code
_entity_poly.pdbx_strand_id
1 'polypeptide(L)'
;MKHLVGFNRLRKMNVQTPMEVTVSVFRGHQTEGFEDQGPLVSVVVERWYMAPGVCRIPVTEGGLTATLFLPSASGLFPGILDLWGGGGRLVEYRAALLASRGFASLDLDYLTPKITLGTGDRVDTEYFEVNTLITVMTIQPHCYQCNTELDFDKIIICHSDEKENDLEK
;
A
#
# COMPACT_ATOMS: atom_id res chain seq x y z
N MET A 1 1.54 -12.05 15.32
CA MET A 1 1.00 -10.98 16.19
C MET A 1 -0.51 -11.14 16.27
N LYS A 2 -1.10 -10.98 17.45
CA LYS A 2 -2.55 -10.97 17.68
C LYS A 2 -2.91 -9.65 18.35
N HIS A 3 -4.09 -9.10 18.06
CA HIS A 3 -4.60 -7.99 18.86
C HIS A 3 -4.92 -8.49 20.27
N LEU A 4 -4.48 -7.75 21.28
CA LEU A 4 -4.76 -8.05 22.68
C LEU A 4 -6.19 -7.66 23.08
N VAL A 5 -6.81 -6.73 22.34
CA VAL A 5 -8.16 -6.22 22.60
C VAL A 5 -8.90 -6.01 21.29
N GLY A 6 -10.12 -6.56 21.19
CA GLY A 6 -11.06 -6.34 20.09
C GLY A 6 -10.70 -7.02 18.75
N PHE A 7 -11.61 -6.90 17.79
CA PHE A 7 -11.46 -7.43 16.43
C PHE A 7 -10.88 -6.37 15.48
N ASN A 8 -9.64 -5.95 15.72
CA ASN A 8 -8.96 -5.00 14.85
C ASN A 8 -8.09 -5.70 13.81
N ARG A 9 -8.12 -5.20 12.57
CA ARG A 9 -7.22 -5.62 11.50
C ARG A 9 -6.01 -4.69 11.50
N LEU A 10 -4.81 -5.26 11.62
CA LEU A 10 -3.57 -4.50 11.47
C LEU A 10 -3.51 -3.91 10.05
N ARG A 11 -3.46 -2.58 9.95
CA ARG A 11 -3.28 -1.85 8.70
C ARG A 11 -2.22 -0.78 8.89
N LYS A 12 -1.29 -0.68 7.93
CA LYS A 12 -0.30 0.39 7.90
C LYS A 12 -0.86 1.57 7.12
N MET A 13 -1.25 2.63 7.83
CA MET A 13 -1.88 3.80 7.20
C MET A 13 -0.87 4.82 6.66
N ASN A 14 0.30 4.92 7.28
CA ASN A 14 1.39 5.79 6.82
C ASN A 14 2.60 4.93 6.49
N VAL A 15 2.90 4.78 5.20
CA VAL A 15 4.02 3.96 4.69
C VAL A 15 5.39 4.64 4.85
N GLN A 16 5.42 5.95 5.10
CA GLN A 16 6.65 6.73 5.27
C GLN A 16 7.25 6.59 6.68
N THR A 17 6.59 5.89 7.59
CA THR A 17 7.12 5.58 8.92
C THR A 17 7.28 4.07 9.09
N PRO A 18 8.23 3.58 9.90
CA PRO A 18 8.34 2.14 10.16
C PRO A 18 7.19 1.66 11.06
N MET A 19 7.01 0.35 11.10
CA MET A 19 6.36 -0.33 12.21
C MET A 19 7.44 -0.77 13.18
N GLU A 20 7.35 -0.33 14.44
CA GLU A 20 8.25 -0.76 15.49
C GLU A 20 7.77 -2.10 16.07
N VAL A 21 8.69 -3.06 16.18
CA VAL A 21 8.42 -4.37 16.76
C VAL A 21 9.44 -4.63 17.85
N THR A 22 8.97 -4.74 19.10
CA THR A 22 9.82 -5.17 20.21
C THR A 22 9.99 -6.68 20.19
N VAL A 23 11.23 -7.12 20.09
CA VAL A 23 11.61 -8.53 20.22
C VAL A 23 12.26 -8.71 21.59
N SER A 24 11.68 -9.58 22.41
CA SER A 24 12.12 -9.85 23.77
C SER A 24 12.49 -11.31 23.95
N VAL A 25 13.61 -11.57 24.63
CA VAL A 25 14.08 -12.92 24.97
C VAL A 25 13.80 -13.18 26.45
N PHE A 26 13.18 -14.32 26.74
CA PHE A 26 12.86 -14.75 28.10
C PHE A 26 13.64 -16.02 28.46
N ARG A 27 13.78 -16.29 29.76
CA ARG A 27 14.47 -17.48 30.25
C ARG A 27 13.55 -18.70 30.14
N GLY A 28 14.02 -19.73 29.43
CA GLY A 28 13.34 -21.03 29.36
C GLY A 28 12.03 -21.01 28.56
N HIS A 29 11.29 -22.12 28.64
CA HIS A 29 9.95 -22.26 28.04
C HIS A 29 8.93 -22.15 29.17
N GLN A 30 8.15 -21.08 29.18
CA GLN A 30 7.21 -20.78 30.26
C GLN A 30 5.78 -21.11 29.82
N THR A 31 5.04 -21.80 30.69
CA THR A 31 3.60 -22.08 30.51
C THR A 31 2.74 -21.39 31.57
N GLU A 32 3.33 -20.93 32.68
CA GLU A 32 2.67 -20.22 33.78
C GLU A 32 3.55 -19.05 34.26
N GLY A 33 2.96 -18.01 34.84
CA GLY A 33 3.71 -16.88 35.42
C GLY A 33 4.51 -16.03 34.41
N PHE A 34 4.15 -16.07 33.12
CA PHE A 34 4.85 -15.30 32.08
C PHE A 34 4.76 -13.79 32.32
N GLU A 35 3.62 -13.29 32.80
CA GLU A 35 3.41 -11.87 33.08
C GLU A 35 4.27 -11.35 34.25
N ASP A 36 4.71 -12.25 35.14
CA ASP A 36 5.47 -11.91 36.35
C ASP A 36 6.99 -11.84 36.10
N GLN A 37 7.48 -12.26 34.93
CA GLN A 37 8.90 -12.24 34.58
C GLN A 37 9.25 -11.15 33.57
N GLY A 38 10.24 -10.34 33.90
CA GLY A 38 10.84 -9.41 32.95
C GLY A 38 11.68 -10.13 31.86
N PRO A 39 11.82 -9.53 30.67
CA PRO A 39 12.68 -10.07 29.63
C PRO A 39 14.15 -10.04 30.06
N LEU A 40 14.95 -11.02 29.60
CA LEU A 40 16.41 -11.02 29.76
C LEU A 40 17.06 -9.91 28.93
N VAL A 41 16.52 -9.69 27.74
CA VAL A 41 16.90 -8.60 26.83
C VAL A 41 15.73 -8.29 25.91
N SER A 42 15.63 -7.02 25.52
CA SER A 42 14.66 -6.55 24.55
C SER A 42 15.35 -5.63 23.55
N VAL A 43 14.93 -5.72 22.29
CA VAL A 43 15.37 -4.82 21.21
C VAL A 43 14.16 -4.36 20.42
N VAL A 44 14.18 -3.11 19.96
CA VAL A 44 13.19 -2.58 19.02
C VAL A 44 13.74 -2.75 17.60
N VAL A 45 12.94 -3.37 16.73
CA VAL A 45 13.24 -3.55 15.32
C VAL A 45 12.27 -2.71 14.50
N GLU A 46 12.80 -1.85 13.64
CA GLU A 46 12.01 -1.10 12.68
C GLU A 46 11.73 -1.94 11.42
N ARG A 47 10.46 -2.00 11.03
CA ARG A 47 10.01 -2.65 9.79
C ARG A 47 9.44 -1.60 8.84
N TRP A 48 10.22 -1.26 7.83
CA TRP A 48 9.86 -0.26 6.81
C TRP A 48 8.99 -0.86 5.71
N TYR A 49 7.99 -0.08 5.25
CA TYR A 49 7.11 -0.44 4.11
C TYR A 49 7.54 0.22 2.81
N MET A 50 8.30 1.31 2.90
CA MET A 50 8.80 2.09 1.79
C MET A 50 10.33 2.14 1.91
N ALA A 51 11.03 1.59 0.92
CA ALA A 51 12.49 1.60 0.91
C ALA A 51 13.05 3.03 0.72
N PRO A 52 14.27 3.30 1.19
CA PRO A 52 14.94 4.58 0.95
C PRO A 52 14.96 4.95 -0.54
N GLY A 53 14.61 6.20 -0.84
CA GLY A 53 14.62 6.75 -2.19
C GLY A 53 13.40 6.42 -3.05
N VAL A 54 12.51 5.52 -2.62
CA VAL A 54 11.20 5.36 -3.29
C VAL A 54 10.49 6.72 -3.26
N CYS A 55 9.88 7.12 -4.37
CA CYS A 55 9.10 8.35 -4.45
C CYS A 55 7.61 8.03 -4.22
N ARG A 56 6.93 8.83 -3.38
CA ARG A 56 5.47 8.75 -3.16
C ARG A 56 4.83 10.02 -3.71
N ILE A 57 3.98 9.87 -4.72
CA ILE A 57 3.35 10.97 -5.45
C ILE A 57 1.83 10.83 -5.35
N PRO A 58 1.15 11.64 -4.51
CA PRO A 58 -0.31 11.67 -4.49
C PRO A 58 -0.87 12.15 -5.83
N VAL A 59 -1.94 11.51 -6.30
CA VAL A 59 -2.62 11.83 -7.54
C VAL A 59 -4.07 12.22 -7.25
N THR A 60 -4.43 13.44 -7.63
CA THR A 60 -5.80 13.96 -7.51
C THR A 60 -6.35 14.54 -8.82
N GLU A 61 -5.59 14.42 -9.90
CA GLU A 61 -5.95 14.91 -11.24
C GLU A 61 -6.96 13.99 -11.91
N GLY A 62 -7.76 14.52 -12.84
CA GLY A 62 -8.74 13.72 -13.59
C GLY A 62 -9.85 13.08 -12.73
N GLY A 63 -10.07 13.56 -11.51
CA GLY A 63 -11.03 12.95 -10.57
C GLY A 63 -10.52 11.68 -9.88
N LEU A 64 -9.26 11.28 -10.14
CA LEU A 64 -8.65 10.14 -9.48
C LEU A 64 -8.41 10.41 -7.99
N THR A 65 -8.47 9.34 -7.22
CA THR A 65 -7.97 9.29 -5.84
C THR A 65 -6.95 8.17 -5.81
N ALA A 66 -5.69 8.50 -6.00
CA ALA A 66 -4.61 7.53 -6.16
C ALA A 66 -3.29 8.00 -5.55
N THR A 67 -2.35 7.07 -5.41
CA THR A 67 -0.95 7.38 -5.07
C THR A 67 -0.02 6.56 -5.96
N LEU A 68 0.84 7.24 -6.69
CA LEU A 68 1.90 6.64 -7.50
C LEU A 68 3.17 6.46 -6.66
N PHE A 69 3.73 5.27 -6.68
CA PHE A 69 5.02 4.94 -6.11
C PHE A 69 6.04 4.61 -7.21
N LEU A 70 7.18 5.29 -7.19
CA LEU A 70 8.27 5.05 -8.14
C LEU A 70 9.51 4.52 -7.42
N PRO A 71 10.21 3.52 -7.98
CA PRO A 71 11.50 3.08 -7.48
C PRO A 71 12.54 4.21 -7.47
N SER A 72 13.57 4.09 -6.63
CA SER A 72 14.64 5.08 -6.49
C SER A 72 15.61 5.16 -7.68
N ALA A 73 15.61 4.16 -8.54
CA ALA A 73 16.47 4.13 -9.72
C ALA A 73 15.87 4.94 -10.88
N SER A 74 16.71 5.36 -11.81
CA SER A 74 16.27 5.89 -13.12
C SER A 74 16.04 4.75 -14.10
N GLY A 75 15.08 4.91 -15.02
CA GLY A 75 14.86 3.98 -16.13
C GLY A 75 13.41 3.57 -16.33
N LEU A 76 13.22 2.56 -17.18
CA LEU A 76 11.92 1.95 -17.45
C LEU A 76 11.56 0.97 -16.32
N PHE A 77 10.39 1.15 -15.70
CA PHE A 77 9.89 0.19 -14.73
C PHE A 77 8.62 -0.52 -15.22
N PRO A 78 8.46 -1.82 -14.93
CA PRO A 78 7.18 -2.49 -15.09
C PRO A 78 6.11 -1.81 -14.23
N GLY A 79 4.97 -1.52 -14.84
CA GLY A 79 3.83 -0.87 -14.20
C GLY A 79 2.91 -1.85 -13.48
N ILE A 80 2.42 -1.47 -12.30
CA ILE A 80 1.39 -2.19 -11.55
C ILE A 80 0.25 -1.25 -11.22
N LEU A 81 -0.97 -1.66 -11.55
CA LEU A 81 -2.19 -1.07 -11.00
C LEU A 81 -2.59 -1.88 -9.76
N ASP A 82 -2.50 -1.26 -8.60
CA ASP A 82 -2.77 -1.86 -7.30
C ASP A 82 -4.21 -1.53 -6.85
N LEU A 83 -5.06 -2.56 -6.74
CA LEU A 83 -6.47 -2.43 -6.41
C LEU A 83 -6.82 -3.18 -5.13
N TRP A 84 -7.37 -2.46 -4.16
CA TRP A 84 -7.86 -3.04 -2.91
C TRP A 84 -9.36 -3.29 -2.94
N GLY A 85 -9.79 -4.44 -2.41
CA GLY A 85 -11.20 -4.78 -2.24
C GLY A 85 -11.84 -4.12 -1.00
N GLY A 86 -12.90 -4.73 -0.47
CA GLY A 86 -13.75 -4.21 0.60
C GLY A 86 -13.09 -3.29 1.67
N GLY A 87 -13.75 -2.15 1.91
CA GLY A 87 -13.35 -1.13 2.91
C GLY A 87 -12.98 0.23 2.30
N GLY A 88 -12.72 0.27 0.99
CA GLY A 88 -12.35 1.46 0.25
C GLY A 88 -11.10 2.15 0.79
N ARG A 89 -10.91 3.40 0.35
CA ARG A 89 -9.79 4.30 0.67
C ARG A 89 -8.47 3.80 0.09
N LEU A 90 -7.47 4.67 0.09
CA LEU A 90 -6.11 4.31 -0.28
C LEU A 90 -5.45 3.44 0.80
N VAL A 91 -4.86 2.32 0.36
CA VAL A 91 -4.21 1.31 1.19
C VAL A 91 -2.82 1.04 0.62
N GLU A 92 -1.92 1.97 0.89
CA GLU A 92 -0.71 2.16 0.09
C GLU A 92 0.42 1.15 0.35
N TYR A 93 0.30 0.31 1.39
CA TYR A 93 1.43 -0.49 1.86
C TYR A 93 1.88 -1.58 0.88
N ARG A 94 0.99 -2.09 0.00
CA ARG A 94 1.38 -3.05 -1.04
C ARG A 94 2.09 -2.34 -2.19
N ALA A 95 1.52 -1.27 -2.73
CA ALA A 95 2.17 -0.44 -3.74
C ALA A 95 3.56 0.07 -3.32
N ALA A 96 3.72 0.55 -2.08
CA ALA A 96 5.02 0.99 -1.56
C ALA A 96 6.06 -0.15 -1.51
N LEU A 97 5.64 -1.36 -1.11
CA LEU A 97 6.51 -2.54 -1.08
C LEU A 97 6.89 -3.01 -2.49
N LEU A 98 5.98 -2.92 -3.46
CA LEU A 98 6.25 -3.23 -4.87
C LEU A 98 7.26 -2.25 -5.47
N ALA A 99 7.11 -0.94 -5.21
CA ALA A 99 8.08 0.06 -5.66
C ALA A 99 9.46 -0.10 -5.03
N SER A 100 9.51 -0.56 -3.78
CA SER A 100 10.74 -0.96 -3.12
C SER A 100 11.46 -2.14 -3.79
N ARG A 101 10.80 -2.84 -4.72
CA ARG A 101 11.32 -3.99 -5.48
C ARG A 101 11.44 -3.71 -6.98
N GLY A 102 11.33 -2.46 -7.42
CA GLY A 102 11.60 -2.06 -8.81
C GLY A 102 10.37 -1.99 -9.73
N PHE A 103 9.17 -1.92 -9.17
CA PHE A 103 7.94 -1.71 -9.93
C PHE A 103 7.43 -0.27 -9.78
N ALA A 104 6.93 0.34 -10.85
CA ALA A 104 6.13 1.54 -10.68
C ALA A 104 4.70 1.11 -10.30
N SER A 105 4.24 1.47 -9.12
CA SER A 105 2.97 0.95 -8.59
C SER A 105 2.01 2.10 -8.29
N LEU A 106 0.81 2.04 -8.86
CA LEU A 106 -0.25 3.01 -8.64
C LEU A 106 -1.34 2.38 -7.77
N ASP A 107 -1.46 2.82 -6.51
CA ASP A 107 -2.58 2.47 -5.64
C ASP A 107 -3.78 3.34 -6.00
N LEU A 108 -4.92 2.73 -6.34
CA LEU A 108 -6.11 3.41 -6.82
C LEU A 108 -7.33 3.10 -5.93
N ASP A 109 -7.94 4.15 -5.39
CA ASP A 109 -9.24 4.05 -4.70
C ASP A 109 -10.38 4.20 -5.70
N TYR A 110 -10.98 3.08 -6.08
CA TYR A 110 -12.13 3.01 -6.99
C TYR A 110 -13.46 2.75 -6.27
N LEU A 111 -13.44 2.49 -4.96
CA LEU A 111 -14.64 2.17 -4.17
C LEU A 111 -15.17 3.38 -3.40
N THR A 112 -14.28 4.26 -2.93
CA THR A 112 -14.65 5.49 -2.21
C THR A 112 -14.01 6.77 -2.75
N PRO A 113 -13.77 6.92 -4.08
CA PRO A 113 -13.29 8.19 -4.59
C PRO A 113 -14.34 9.29 -4.39
N LYS A 114 -13.89 10.55 -4.48
CA LYS A 114 -14.76 11.73 -4.26
C LYS A 114 -16.04 11.69 -5.11
N ILE A 115 -15.95 11.21 -6.36
CA ILE A 115 -17.11 11.10 -7.25
C ILE A 115 -18.15 10.13 -6.70
N THR A 116 -17.73 8.94 -6.25
CA THR A 116 -18.62 7.94 -5.65
C THR A 116 -19.19 8.42 -4.31
N LEU A 117 -18.39 9.10 -3.48
CA LEU A 117 -18.90 9.68 -2.24
C LEU A 117 -19.92 10.80 -2.47
N GLY A 118 -19.75 11.58 -3.54
CA GLY A 118 -20.64 12.70 -3.88
C GLY A 118 -21.92 12.29 -4.60
N THR A 119 -21.86 11.25 -5.43
CA THR A 119 -22.99 10.82 -6.29
C THR A 119 -23.70 9.57 -5.77
N GLY A 120 -23.00 8.73 -5.00
CA GLY A 120 -23.45 7.38 -4.65
C GLY A 120 -23.21 6.35 -5.75
N ASP A 121 -22.78 6.78 -6.94
CA ASP A 121 -22.56 5.91 -8.09
C ASP A 121 -21.15 5.31 -8.08
N ARG A 122 -21.04 4.09 -8.61
CA ARG A 122 -19.73 3.45 -8.82
C ARG A 122 -19.01 4.17 -9.97
N VAL A 123 -17.68 4.18 -9.91
CA VAL A 123 -16.87 4.67 -11.03
C VAL A 123 -17.09 3.82 -12.29
N ASP A 124 -17.00 4.48 -13.44
CA ASP A 124 -17.08 3.87 -14.76
C ASP A 124 -15.74 3.26 -15.19
N THR A 125 -15.70 2.74 -16.42
CA THR A 125 -14.49 2.11 -16.97
C THR A 125 -13.45 3.17 -17.36
N GLU A 126 -13.89 4.37 -17.76
CA GLU A 126 -13.01 5.50 -18.07
C GLU A 126 -12.12 5.89 -16.89
N TYR A 127 -12.61 5.68 -15.66
CA TYR A 127 -11.82 5.86 -14.43
C TYR A 127 -10.55 5.01 -14.36
N PHE A 128 -10.58 3.80 -14.93
CA PHE A 128 -9.46 2.84 -14.94
C PHE A 128 -8.58 2.92 -16.19
N GLU A 129 -9.12 3.42 -17.30
CA GLU A 129 -8.41 3.43 -18.59
C GLU A 129 -7.72 4.78 -18.83
N VAL A 130 -8.51 5.84 -19.01
CA VAL A 130 -8.02 7.11 -19.56
C VAL A 130 -7.29 7.93 -18.50
N ASN A 131 -7.89 8.05 -17.31
CA ASN A 131 -7.31 8.87 -16.26
C ASN A 131 -6.00 8.25 -15.72
N THR A 132 -5.95 6.92 -15.64
CA THR A 132 -4.78 6.18 -15.16
C THR A 132 -3.61 6.34 -16.13
N LEU A 133 -3.85 6.18 -17.44
CA LEU A 133 -2.81 6.39 -18.46
C LEU A 133 -2.33 7.86 -18.49
N ILE A 134 -3.26 8.82 -18.47
CA ILE A 134 -2.92 10.26 -18.51
C ILE A 134 -2.06 10.66 -17.32
N THR A 135 -2.46 10.31 -16.09
CA THR A 135 -1.67 10.58 -14.88
C THR A 135 -0.26 10.00 -14.97
N VAL A 136 -0.15 8.76 -15.42
CA VAL A 136 1.14 8.08 -15.52
C VAL A 136 2.03 8.77 -16.55
N MET A 137 1.46 9.29 -17.65
CA MET A 137 2.17 10.06 -18.67
C MET A 137 2.47 11.51 -18.25
N THR A 138 1.63 12.16 -17.44
CA THR A 138 1.80 13.58 -17.05
C THR A 138 2.69 13.81 -15.84
N ILE A 139 2.98 12.78 -15.02
CA ILE A 139 3.91 12.89 -13.87
C ILE A 139 5.37 12.70 -14.30
N GLN A 140 5.61 12.05 -15.44
CA GLN A 140 6.92 11.88 -16.09
C GLN A 140 7.75 13.17 -16.21
N PRO A 141 7.18 14.36 -16.54
CA PRO A 141 7.96 15.57 -16.74
C PRO A 141 8.24 16.35 -15.44
N HIS A 142 7.58 16.05 -14.33
CA HIS A 142 7.60 16.92 -13.13
C HIS A 142 8.45 16.39 -11.97
N CYS A 143 8.92 15.14 -12.03
CA CYS A 143 9.89 14.58 -11.10
C CYS A 143 11.30 14.63 -11.71
N TYR A 144 11.92 15.82 -11.74
CA TYR A 144 13.27 16.07 -12.30
C TYR A 144 14.41 15.22 -11.68
N GLN A 145 14.14 14.48 -10.60
CA GLN A 145 15.08 13.57 -9.95
C GLN A 145 15.01 12.12 -10.45
N CYS A 146 13.95 11.74 -11.19
CA CYS A 146 13.73 10.38 -11.64
C CYS A 146 13.43 10.40 -13.14
N ASN A 147 14.45 10.34 -14.01
CA ASN A 147 14.29 10.08 -15.45
C ASN A 147 13.72 8.67 -15.61
N THR A 148 12.40 8.57 -15.47
CA THR A 148 11.67 7.32 -15.40
C THR A 148 10.77 7.29 -16.60
N GLU A 149 10.79 6.22 -17.37
CA GLU A 149 9.82 5.97 -18.43
C GLU A 149 9.01 4.74 -17.99
N LEU A 150 7.81 4.49 -18.52
CA LEU A 150 7.01 3.32 -18.10
C LEU A 150 6.68 2.42 -19.29
N ASP A 151 6.90 1.11 -19.11
CA ASP A 151 6.54 0.11 -20.11
C ASP A 151 5.06 -0.25 -19.94
N PHE A 152 4.20 0.44 -20.71
CA PHE A 152 2.75 0.27 -20.67
C PHE A 152 2.27 -1.05 -21.30
N ASP A 153 3.11 -1.74 -22.06
CA ASP A 153 2.76 -3.05 -22.64
C ASP A 153 2.72 -4.17 -21.59
N LYS A 154 3.08 -3.86 -20.33
CA LYS A 154 3.17 -4.80 -19.21
C LYS A 154 2.59 -4.23 -17.91
N ILE A 155 1.34 -3.78 -17.94
CA ILE A 155 0.60 -3.47 -16.70
C ILE A 155 0.08 -4.78 -16.09
N ILE A 156 0.50 -5.06 -14.86
CA ILE A 156 -0.04 -6.15 -14.06
C ILE A 156 -1.09 -5.58 -13.10
N ILE A 157 -2.30 -6.12 -13.13
CA ILE A 157 -3.35 -5.76 -12.15
C ILE A 157 -3.18 -6.65 -10.92
N CYS A 158 -2.92 -6.03 -9.77
CA CYS A 158 -2.88 -6.73 -8.48
C CYS A 158 -4.17 -6.43 -7.72
N HIS A 159 -5.04 -7.44 -7.55
CA HIS A 159 -6.19 -7.33 -6.65
C HIS A 159 -5.94 -8.08 -5.34
N SER A 160 -6.59 -7.63 -4.27
CA SER A 160 -6.68 -8.44 -3.05
C SER A 160 -7.74 -9.52 -3.21
N ASP A 161 -7.46 -10.75 -2.80
CA ASP A 161 -8.49 -11.79 -2.70
C ASP A 161 -9.49 -11.39 -1.62
N GLU A 162 -10.77 -11.26 -1.99
CA GLU A 162 -11.85 -11.20 -1.03
C GLU A 162 -12.07 -12.59 -0.46
N LYS A 163 -11.98 -12.75 0.86
CA LYS A 163 -12.61 -13.91 1.48
C LYS A 163 -14.12 -13.67 1.40
N GLU A 164 -14.78 -14.46 0.57
CA GLU A 164 -16.23 -14.61 0.57
C GLU A 164 -16.63 -14.96 2.01
N ASN A 165 -17.32 -14.04 2.69
CA ASN A 165 -17.97 -14.34 3.94
C ASN A 165 -19.21 -15.15 3.57
N ASP A 166 -19.10 -16.48 3.67
CA ASP A 166 -20.26 -17.36 3.75
C ASP A 166 -21.05 -17.00 5.02
N LEU A 167 -21.94 -16.02 4.88
CA LEU A 167 -23.07 -15.82 5.75
C LEU A 167 -24.09 -16.90 5.40
N GLU A 168 -23.89 -18.10 5.96
CA GLU A 168 -24.98 -19.06 6.08
C GLU A 168 -26.11 -18.41 6.90
N LYS A 169 -27.30 -18.41 6.28
CA LYS A 169 -28.58 -18.03 6.88
C LYS A 169 -29.11 -19.15 7.77
#